data_AF-A0A0H2WHJ5-F1
#
_entry.id   AF-A0A0H2WHJ5-F1
#
_cell.length_a   1.000
_cell.length_b   1.000
_cell.length_c   1.000
_cell.angle_alpha   90.00
_cell.angle_beta   90.00
_cell.angle_gamma   90.00
#
_symmetry.space_group_name_H-M   'P 1'
#
loop_
_entity.id
_entity.type
_entity.pdbx_description
1 polymer ?
#
loop_
_entity_poly.entity_id
_entity_poly.type
_entity_poly.pdbx_seq_one_letter_code
_entity_poly.pdbx_strand_id
1 'polypeptide(L)'
;MALPQSYRELTGEVATQMRALRKTQPDLMSAFAALAAAGTKEGALGKKTRELVALGIAIASRCDDCIGFHVQTLVKLGTTREEFEDLLATAVYMGGGPSMMYAA
;
A
#
# COMPACT_ATOMS: atom_id res chain seq x y z
N MET A 1 19.00 12.22 -0.86
CA MET A 1 17.69 12.25 -0.16
C MET A 1 17.85 11.36 1.05
N ALA A 2 17.65 11.87 2.26
CA ALA A 2 17.75 11.05 3.47
C ALA A 2 16.65 9.99 3.42
N LEU A 3 16.94 8.77 3.91
CA LEU A 3 15.90 7.75 4.05
C LEU A 3 14.86 8.26 5.08
N PRO A 4 13.56 8.10 4.81
CA PRO A 4 12.52 8.50 5.75
C PRO A 4 12.73 7.81 7.09
N GLN A 5 12.61 8.55 8.20
CA GLN A 5 12.81 7.99 9.54
C GLN A 5 11.60 7.17 9.99
N SER A 6 10.45 7.33 9.31
CA SER A 6 9.24 6.52 9.52
C SER A 6 8.32 6.44 8.28
N TYR A 7 7.47 5.41 8.22
CA TYR A 7 6.39 5.28 7.21
C TYR A 7 5.37 6.44 7.25
N ARG A 8 5.24 7.14 8.40
CA ARG A 8 4.35 8.30 8.51
C ARG A 8 4.90 9.51 7.75
N GLU A 9 6.20 9.73 7.85
CA GLU A 9 6.89 10.77 7.07
C GLU A 9 6.85 10.44 5.58
N LEU A 10 7.22 9.21 5.22
CA LEU A 10 7.24 8.74 3.85
C LEU A 10 5.89 8.96 3.13
N THR A 11 4.81 8.46 3.72
CA THR A 11 3.46 8.63 3.14
C THR A 11 3.03 10.10 3.08
N GLY A 12 3.47 10.93 4.04
CA GLY A 12 3.22 12.37 4.05
C GLY A 12 3.95 13.11 2.93
N GLU A 13 5.20 12.77 2.68
CA GLU A 13 6.02 13.33 1.59
C GLU A 13 5.45 12.93 0.22
N VAL A 14 5.17 11.63 0.02
CA VAL A 14 4.56 11.13 -1.23
C VAL A 14 3.21 11.79 -1.47
N ALA A 15 2.36 11.94 -0.45
CA ALA A 15 1.09 12.64 -0.60
C ALA A 15 1.28 14.11 -1.03
N THR A 16 2.35 14.76 -0.58
CA THR A 16 2.71 16.13 -0.98
C THR A 16 3.15 16.19 -2.44
N GLN A 17 4.01 15.27 -2.86
CA GLN A 17 4.44 15.11 -4.26
C GLN A 17 3.24 14.87 -5.18
N MET A 18 2.33 13.95 -4.82
CA MET A 18 1.12 13.67 -5.58
C MET A 18 0.18 14.88 -5.68
N ARG A 19 0.09 15.71 -4.63
CA ARG A 19 -0.66 16.98 -4.70
C ARG A 19 -0.01 17.98 -5.65
N ALA A 20 1.32 18.04 -5.72
CA ALA A 20 2.02 18.87 -6.69
C ALA A 20 1.75 18.38 -8.13
N LEU A 21 1.81 17.07 -8.37
CA LEU A 21 1.48 16.47 -9.67
C LEU A 21 0.04 16.74 -10.11
N ARG A 22 -0.94 16.78 -9.18
CA ARG A 22 -2.32 17.17 -9.53
C ARG A 22 -2.42 18.59 -10.11
N LYS A 23 -1.51 19.50 -9.76
CA LYS A 23 -1.50 20.87 -10.29
C LYS A 23 -0.88 20.95 -11.69
N THR A 24 0.14 20.13 -11.97
CA THR A 24 0.91 20.18 -13.22
C THR A 24 0.44 19.17 -14.26
N GLN A 25 -0.18 18.07 -13.83
CA GLN A 25 -0.65 16.95 -14.66
C GLN A 25 -2.08 16.52 -14.25
N PRO A 26 -3.08 17.43 -14.35
CA PRO A 26 -4.42 17.19 -13.83
C PRO A 26 -5.14 16.00 -14.49
N ASP A 27 -5.03 15.87 -15.82
CA ASP A 27 -5.72 14.80 -16.57
C ASP A 27 -5.17 13.42 -16.22
N LEU A 28 -3.84 13.29 -16.14
CA LEU A 28 -3.17 12.06 -15.71
C LEU A 28 -3.60 11.67 -14.29
N MET A 29 -3.59 12.63 -13.36
CA MET A 29 -3.93 12.35 -11.97
C MET A 29 -5.42 12.05 -11.78
N SER A 30 -6.30 12.60 -12.62
CA SER A 30 -7.72 12.26 -12.68
C SER A 30 -7.91 10.81 -13.15
N ALA A 31 -7.25 10.41 -14.24
CA ALA A 31 -7.28 9.04 -14.74
C ALA A 31 -6.74 8.05 -13.69
N PHE A 32 -5.65 8.40 -13.00
CA PHE A 32 -5.11 7.57 -11.93
C PHE A 32 -6.08 7.44 -10.73
N ALA A 33 -6.75 8.53 -10.34
CA ALA A 33 -7.76 8.48 -9.29
C ALA A 33 -8.97 7.60 -9.69
N ALA A 34 -9.39 7.66 -10.94
CA ALA A 34 -10.45 6.80 -11.47
C ALA A 34 -10.04 5.31 -11.46
N LEU A 35 -8.78 5.01 -11.83
CA LEU A 35 -8.23 3.66 -11.72
C LEU A 35 -8.25 3.16 -10.27
N ALA A 36 -7.78 3.97 -9.32
CA ALA A 36 -7.78 3.61 -7.90
C ALA A 36 -9.21 3.37 -7.38
N ALA A 37 -10.16 4.24 -7.72
CA ALA A 37 -11.56 4.08 -7.32
C ALA A 37 -12.20 2.81 -7.91
N ALA A 38 -11.93 2.50 -9.18
CA ALA A 38 -12.41 1.28 -9.82
C ALA A 38 -11.78 0.02 -9.20
N GLY A 39 -10.46 0.03 -8.98
CA GLY A 39 -9.72 -1.11 -8.44
C GLY A 39 -10.02 -1.43 -6.98
N THR A 40 -10.43 -0.42 -6.19
CA THR A 40 -10.75 -0.55 -4.75
C THR A 40 -12.26 -0.69 -4.47
N LYS A 41 -13.11 -0.65 -5.50
CA LYS A 41 -14.56 -0.83 -5.35
C LYS A 41 -14.87 -2.18 -4.71
N GLU A 42 -15.79 -2.18 -3.75
CA GLU A 42 -16.32 -3.41 -3.16
C GLU A 42 -17.06 -4.24 -4.20
N GLY A 43 -16.87 -5.55 -4.13
CA GLY A 43 -17.51 -6.52 -5.00
C GLY A 43 -17.58 -7.87 -4.27
N ALA A 44 -17.23 -8.95 -4.96
CA ALA A 44 -17.16 -10.28 -4.32
C ALA A 44 -16.15 -10.33 -3.16
N LEU A 45 -15.11 -9.49 -3.19
CA LEU A 45 -14.18 -9.29 -2.07
C LEU A 45 -14.57 -8.02 -1.31
N GLY A 46 -14.61 -8.14 0.02
CA GLY A 46 -14.74 -6.99 0.92
C GLY A 46 -13.47 -6.13 0.95
N LYS A 47 -13.59 -4.90 1.47
CA LYS A 47 -12.48 -3.93 1.58
C LYS A 47 -11.23 -4.52 2.24
N LYS A 48 -11.39 -5.15 3.41
CA LYS A 48 -10.24 -5.70 4.17
C LYS A 48 -9.49 -6.76 3.39
N THR A 49 -10.19 -7.74 2.82
CA THR A 49 -9.57 -8.79 2.00
C THR A 49 -8.81 -8.20 0.81
N ARG A 50 -9.39 -7.21 0.13
CA ARG A 50 -8.73 -6.54 -0.99
C ARG A 50 -7.47 -5.79 -0.56
N GLU A 51 -7.49 -5.11 0.58
CA GLU A 51 -6.32 -4.41 1.11
C GLU A 51 -5.21 -5.36 1.58
N LEU A 52 -5.55 -6.53 2.11
CA LEU A 52 -4.56 -7.58 2.43
C LEU A 52 -3.86 -8.06 1.14
N VAL A 53 -4.62 -8.26 0.06
CA VAL A 53 -4.04 -8.59 -1.27
C VAL A 53 -3.15 -7.44 -1.77
N ALA A 54 -3.60 -6.20 -1.65
CA ALA A 54 -2.83 -5.03 -2.08
C ALA A 54 -1.50 -4.89 -1.32
N LEU A 55 -1.50 -5.12 0.00
CA LEU A 55 -0.27 -5.12 0.80
C LEU A 55 0.66 -6.29 0.41
N GLY A 56 0.12 -7.48 0.15
CA GLY A 56 0.94 -8.60 -0.37
C GLY A 56 1.64 -8.25 -1.69
N ILE A 57 0.93 -7.57 -2.60
CA ILE A 57 1.51 -7.05 -3.86
C ILE A 57 2.56 -5.97 -3.58
N ALA A 58 2.31 -5.06 -2.62
CA ALA A 58 3.25 -4.01 -2.24
C ALA A 58 4.58 -4.59 -1.73
N ILE A 59 4.53 -5.63 -0.89
CA ILE A 59 5.70 -6.36 -0.39
C ILE A 59 6.43 -7.07 -1.54
N ALA A 60 5.69 -7.81 -2.37
CA ALA A 60 6.27 -8.51 -3.53
C ALA A 60 6.93 -7.54 -4.52
N SER A 61 6.38 -6.34 -4.66
CA SER A 61 6.87 -5.25 -5.52
C SER A 61 7.95 -4.40 -4.85
N ARG A 62 8.28 -4.64 -3.57
CA ARG A 62 9.33 -3.93 -2.83
C ARG A 62 9.12 -2.41 -2.82
N CYS A 63 7.87 -2.00 -2.59
CA CYS A 63 7.45 -0.60 -2.65
C CYS A 63 7.13 -0.07 -1.25
N ASP A 64 8.09 0.59 -0.59
CA ASP A 64 7.90 1.15 0.77
C ASP A 64 6.75 2.16 0.83
N ASP A 65 6.60 2.99 -0.19
CA ASP A 65 5.47 3.94 -0.28
C ASP A 65 4.13 3.21 -0.23
N CYS A 66 4.01 2.14 -1.03
CA CYS A 66 2.83 1.32 -1.13
C CYS A 66 2.55 0.59 0.19
N ILE A 67 3.59 0.00 0.80
CA ILE A 67 3.50 -0.66 2.11
C ILE A 67 2.95 0.33 3.14
N GLY A 68 3.50 1.54 3.23
CA GLY A 68 3.03 2.57 4.14
C GLY A 68 1.55 2.92 3.98
N PHE A 69 1.09 3.15 2.74
CA PHE A 69 -0.31 3.49 2.47
C PHE A 69 -1.28 2.33 2.76
N HIS A 70 -0.94 1.10 2.38
CA HIS A 70 -1.81 -0.05 2.57
C HIS A 70 -1.84 -0.50 4.04
N VAL A 71 -0.72 -0.46 4.76
CA VAL A 71 -0.69 -0.68 6.22
C VAL A 71 -1.57 0.33 6.95
N GLN A 72 -1.47 1.63 6.59
CA GLN A 72 -2.31 2.67 7.19
C GLN A 72 -3.81 2.39 6.95
N THR A 73 -4.17 1.88 5.78
CA THR A 73 -5.56 1.56 5.42
C THR A 73 -6.05 0.32 6.18
N LEU A 74 -5.24 -0.73 6.29
CA LEU A 74 -5.57 -1.93 7.07
C LEU A 74 -5.81 -1.62 8.54
N VAL A 75 -5.01 -0.73 9.14
CA VAL A 75 -5.25 -0.24 10.52
C VAL A 75 -6.62 0.43 10.64
N LYS A 76 -7.01 1.27 9.68
CA LYS A 76 -8.34 1.92 9.66
C LYS A 76 -9.48 0.93 9.46
N LEU A 77 -9.23 -0.18 8.79
CA LEU A 77 -10.21 -1.26 8.57
C LEU A 77 -10.29 -2.25 9.74
N GLY A 78 -9.52 -2.03 10.81
CA GLY A 78 -9.53 -2.89 12.00
C GLY A 78 -8.92 -4.27 11.76
N THR A 79 -7.96 -4.38 10.83
CA THR A 79 -7.20 -5.61 10.62
C THR A 79 -6.48 -6.00 11.91
N THR A 80 -6.63 -7.25 12.33
CA THR A 80 -5.98 -7.74 13.55
C THR A 80 -4.50 -8.03 13.31
N ARG A 81 -3.74 -8.20 14.40
CA ARG A 81 -2.32 -8.55 14.30
C ARG A 81 -2.15 -9.93 13.65
N GLU A 82 -3.02 -10.87 13.97
CA GLU A 82 -3.02 -12.24 13.43
C GLU A 82 -3.30 -12.24 11.93
N GLU A 83 -4.30 -11.49 11.47
CA GLU A 83 -4.60 -11.34 10.04
C GLU A 83 -3.43 -10.71 9.27
N PHE A 84 -2.74 -9.76 9.89
CA PHE A 84 -1.56 -9.13 9.32
C PHE A 84 -0.38 -10.10 9.22
N GLU A 85 -0.08 -10.85 10.28
CA GLU A 85 1.01 -11.83 10.29
C GLU A 85 0.76 -12.99 9.32
N ASP A 86 -0.49 -13.44 9.16
CA ASP A 86 -0.85 -14.50 8.21
C ASP A 86 -0.64 -14.07 6.74
N LEU A 87 -0.96 -12.80 6.43
CA LEU A 87 -0.58 -12.18 5.16
C LEU A 87 0.94 -12.20 4.98
N LEU A 88 1.71 -11.69 5.97
CA LEU A 88 3.16 -11.62 5.86
C LEU A 88 3.78 -13.01 5.61
N ALA A 89 3.29 -14.04 6.31
CA ALA A 89 3.72 -15.41 6.08
C ALA A 89 3.52 -15.84 4.62
N THR A 90 2.36 -15.51 4.04
CA THR A 90 2.05 -15.78 2.63
C THR A 90 2.97 -15.00 1.68
N ALA A 91 3.23 -13.73 1.95
CA ALA A 91 4.13 -12.90 1.15
C ALA A 91 5.58 -13.43 1.18
N VAL A 92 6.07 -13.85 2.35
CA VAL A 92 7.41 -14.43 2.52
C VAL A 92 7.50 -15.80 1.85
N TYR A 93 6.48 -16.65 1.98
CA TYR A 93 6.43 -17.95 1.30
C TYR A 93 6.57 -17.79 -0.22
N MET A 94 5.81 -16.87 -0.81
CA MET A 94 5.80 -16.66 -2.27
C MET A 94 6.99 -15.86 -2.78
N GLY A 95 7.59 -15.00 -1.94
CA GLY A 95 8.62 -14.05 -2.36
C GLY A 95 10.01 -14.29 -1.77
N GLY A 96 10.17 -15.29 -0.91
CA GLY A 96 11.43 -15.71 -0.30
C GLY A 96 12.16 -14.61 0.47
N GLY A 97 13.50 -14.70 0.50
CA GLY A 97 14.37 -13.77 1.23
C GLY A 97 14.11 -12.29 0.94
N PRO A 98 13.92 -11.85 -0.32
CA PRO A 98 13.60 -10.46 -0.61
C PRO A 98 12.31 -9.97 0.05
N SER A 99 11.24 -10.77 0.01
CA SER A 99 9.98 -10.36 0.66
C SER A 99 10.10 -10.36 2.18
N MET A 100 10.94 -11.22 2.77
CA MET A 100 11.24 -11.18 4.20
C MET A 100 11.82 -9.82 4.62
N MET A 101 12.64 -9.17 3.80
CA MET A 101 13.23 -7.87 4.14
C MET A 101 12.21 -6.73 4.17
N TYR A 102 11.11 -6.85 3.41
CA TYR A 102 10.02 -5.86 3.41
C TYR A 102 8.87 -6.25 4.36
N ALA A 103 8.87 -7.48 4.87
CA ALA A 103 7.91 -7.97 5.85
C ALA A 103 8.40 -7.88 7.30
N ALA A 104 9.73 -7.79 7.52
CA ALA A 104 10.36 -7.64 8.84
C ALA A 104 10.26 -6.20 9.38
#